data_AF-B6K5X4-F1
#
_entry.id   AF-B6K5X4-F1
#
_cell.length_a   1.000
_cell.length_b   1.000
_cell.length_c   1.000
_cell.angle_alpha   90.00
_cell.angle_beta   90.00
_cell.angle_gamma   90.00
#
_symmetry.space_group_name_H-M   'P 1'
#
loop_
_entity.id
_entity.type
_entity.pdbx_description
1 polymer ?
#
loop_
_entity_poly.entity_id
_entity_poly.type
_entity_poly.pdbx_seq_one_letter_code
_entity_poly.pdbx_strand_id
1 'polypeptide(L)'
;MPVHGLLHCSHVSMATFLAVAQDRLLKQHHAQFLRKWNVHYKLYRNAISPKVLEFLYQNTQPNMMASINNEEAVVDTETDLEAIIVRTKLWTFRQHLCAEGAIYEVGDFVIGVANLLQKTTWKGFLVHVVFKGSDDMSIAQPIIRDLCESCFFRDPTVPVHESYYISEQQYASPKTLQSLFKQRNTMERNSSTTSLHASANVPPMVPAPTAEIPSGSTTDASSAAAAAAAVASNMQQGLHPAAPNSAAAAAYKTEFPMILTNTDSFVDLTNM
;
A
#
# COMPACT_ATOMS: atom_id res chain seq x y z
N MET A 1 -25.40 -7.54 -5.77
CA MET A 1 -23.97 -7.74 -5.41
C MET A 1 -23.29 -6.38 -5.33
N PRO A 2 -22.51 -6.06 -4.30
CA PRO A 2 -21.89 -4.73 -4.20
C PRO A 2 -20.91 -4.44 -5.33
N VAL A 3 -20.77 -3.15 -5.64
CA VAL A 3 -19.80 -2.66 -6.63
C VAL A 3 -18.56 -2.17 -5.90
N HIS A 4 -17.40 -2.55 -6.43
CA HIS A 4 -16.10 -2.16 -5.90
C HIS A 4 -15.42 -1.18 -6.82
N GLY A 5 -14.73 -0.19 -6.24
CA GLY A 5 -13.75 0.65 -6.89
C GLY A 5 -12.38 0.48 -6.25
N LEU A 6 -11.35 0.29 -7.05
CA LEU A 6 -9.96 0.25 -6.61
C LEU A 6 -9.19 1.34 -7.34
N LEU A 7 -8.69 2.32 -6.58
CA LEU A 7 -8.02 3.50 -7.09
C LEU A 7 -6.60 3.54 -6.57
N HIS A 8 -5.64 3.83 -7.45
CA HIS A 8 -4.22 3.96 -7.10
C HIS A 8 -3.65 5.24 -7.69
N CYS A 9 -2.97 6.01 -6.84
CA CYS A 9 -2.30 7.25 -7.21
C CYS A 9 -0.83 7.22 -6.78
N SER A 10 0.09 7.39 -7.72
CA SER A 10 1.54 7.43 -7.47
C SER A 10 2.12 8.86 -7.43
N HIS A 11 1.27 9.89 -7.48
CA HIS A 11 1.73 11.28 -7.49
C HIS A 11 2.33 11.70 -6.14
N VAL A 12 3.44 12.43 -6.16
CA VAL A 12 4.25 12.77 -4.97
C VAL A 12 3.47 13.57 -3.92
N SER A 13 2.51 14.40 -4.35
CA SER A 13 1.63 15.15 -3.43
C SER A 13 0.83 14.24 -2.49
N MET A 14 0.65 12.97 -2.84
CA MET A 14 -0.11 12.00 -2.04
C MET A 14 0.74 11.24 -1.03
N ALA A 15 2.07 11.41 -1.01
CA ALA A 15 2.96 10.62 -0.15
C ALA A 15 2.68 10.80 1.35
N THR A 16 2.32 12.01 1.77
CA THR A 16 1.97 12.34 3.16
C THR A 16 0.47 12.43 3.40
N PHE A 17 -0.34 12.07 2.40
CA PHE A 17 -1.77 12.36 2.38
C PHE A 17 -2.61 11.38 3.23
N LEU A 18 -2.10 10.19 3.56
CA LEU A 18 -2.87 9.17 4.27
C LEU A 18 -3.49 9.67 5.59
N ALA A 19 -2.72 10.37 6.43
CA ALA A 19 -3.25 10.90 7.69
C ALA A 19 -4.36 11.94 7.47
N VAL A 20 -4.18 12.80 6.47
CA VAL A 20 -5.19 13.80 6.09
C VAL A 20 -6.45 13.14 5.54
N ALA A 21 -6.31 12.10 4.72
CA ALA A 21 -7.43 11.33 4.18
C ALA A 21 -8.25 10.67 5.29
N GLN A 22 -7.59 10.04 6.25
CA GLN A 22 -8.22 9.42 7.42
C GLN A 22 -8.96 10.45 8.29
N ASP A 23 -8.32 11.59 8.55
CA ASP A 23 -8.93 12.68 9.31
C ASP A 23 -10.17 13.25 8.60
N ARG A 24 -10.15 13.40 7.28
CA ARG A 24 -11.31 13.86 6.49
C ARG A 24 -12.46 12.86 6.58
N LEU A 25 -12.18 11.57 6.41
CA LEU A 25 -13.20 10.53 6.56
C LEU A 25 -13.88 10.61 7.93
N LEU A 26 -13.10 10.66 9.00
CA LEU A 26 -13.62 10.70 10.38
C LEU A 26 -14.37 12.00 10.69
N LYS A 27 -13.79 13.16 10.37
CA LYS A 27 -14.29 14.47 10.81
C LYS A 27 -15.36 15.05 9.89
N GLN A 28 -15.25 14.86 8.58
CA GLN A 28 -16.13 15.48 7.58
C GLN A 28 -17.22 14.53 7.10
N HIS A 29 -16.92 13.24 7.03
CA HIS A 29 -17.86 12.22 6.54
C HIS A 29 -18.38 11.31 7.65
N HIS A 30 -18.08 11.62 8.92
CA HIS A 30 -18.51 10.87 10.09
C HIS A 30 -18.22 9.36 9.99
N ALA A 31 -17.08 9.03 9.38
CA ALA A 31 -16.69 7.64 9.17
C ALA A 31 -16.47 6.92 10.49
N GLN A 32 -16.79 5.64 10.51
CA GLN A 32 -16.49 4.74 11.62
C GLN A 32 -15.26 3.93 11.28
N PHE A 33 -14.23 3.97 12.13
CA PHE A 33 -13.06 3.10 11.99
C PHE A 33 -13.48 1.66 12.26
N LEU A 34 -13.24 0.76 11.30
CA LEU A 34 -13.52 -0.66 11.47
C LEU A 34 -12.28 -1.42 11.95
N ARG A 35 -11.19 -1.33 11.18
CA ARG A 35 -9.94 -2.08 11.45
C ARG A 35 -8.77 -1.53 10.65
N LYS A 36 -7.56 -1.95 11.02
CA LYS A 36 -6.36 -1.76 10.19
C LYS A 36 -6.47 -2.59 8.90
N TRP A 37 -5.92 -2.09 7.81
CA TRP A 37 -5.84 -2.77 6.53
C TRP A 37 -4.39 -2.98 6.15
N ASN A 38 -3.99 -4.24 6.02
CA ASN A 38 -2.63 -4.62 5.68
C ASN A 38 -2.67 -5.65 4.55
N VAL A 39 -1.99 -5.33 3.46
CA VAL A 39 -1.82 -6.24 2.31
C VAL A 39 -0.34 -6.41 2.06
N HIS A 40 0.12 -7.65 1.89
CA HIS A 40 1.50 -7.97 1.60
C HIS A 40 1.56 -8.75 0.29
N TYR A 41 2.25 -8.19 -0.70
CA TYR A 41 2.56 -8.87 -1.95
C TYR A 41 4.03 -9.20 -2.01
N LYS A 42 4.36 -10.48 -2.21
CA LYS A 42 5.75 -10.95 -2.32
C LYS A 42 5.95 -11.67 -3.63
N LEU A 43 7.08 -11.38 -4.28
CA LEU A 43 7.47 -11.94 -5.55
C LEU A 43 8.72 -12.79 -5.39
N TYR A 44 8.64 -14.02 -5.84
CA TYR A 44 9.72 -14.99 -5.85
C TYR A 44 10.01 -15.43 -7.29
N ARG A 45 11.27 -15.68 -7.59
CA ARG A 45 11.71 -16.25 -8.86
C ARG A 45 12.36 -17.59 -8.63
N ASN A 46 12.00 -18.58 -9.42
CA ASN A 46 12.64 -19.89 -9.35
C ASN A 46 14.10 -19.80 -9.80
N ALA A 47 14.99 -20.54 -9.14
CA ALA A 47 16.42 -20.52 -9.44
C ALA A 47 16.78 -21.28 -10.72
N ILE A 48 15.99 -22.30 -11.06
CA ILE A 48 16.28 -23.27 -12.14
C ILE A 48 15.48 -22.95 -13.39
N SER A 49 14.26 -22.43 -13.22
CA SER A 49 13.34 -22.11 -14.31
C SER A 49 12.96 -20.63 -14.29
N PRO A 50 12.52 -20.04 -15.43
CA PRO A 50 12.05 -18.66 -15.46
C PRO A 50 10.69 -18.45 -14.75
N LYS A 51 10.22 -19.42 -13.96
CA LYS A 51 8.94 -19.36 -13.26
C LYS A 51 8.96 -18.33 -12.15
N VAL A 52 7.80 -17.72 -11.95
CA VAL A 52 7.55 -16.71 -10.93
C VAL A 52 6.46 -17.22 -10.00
N LEU A 53 6.67 -17.05 -8.70
CA LEU A 53 5.73 -17.38 -7.65
C LEU A 53 5.38 -16.09 -6.92
N GLU A 54 4.10 -15.85 -6.73
CA GLU A 54 3.59 -14.64 -6.09
C GLU A 54 2.75 -15.05 -4.90
N PHE A 55 2.93 -14.34 -3.79
CA PHE A 55 2.11 -14.47 -2.61
C PHE A 55 1.40 -13.15 -2.36
N LEU A 56 0.11 -13.23 -2.06
CA LEU A 56 -0.68 -12.10 -1.61
C LEU A 56 -1.42 -12.48 -0.33
N TYR A 57 -1.05 -11.80 0.74
CA TYR A 57 -1.70 -11.91 2.03
C TYR A 57 -2.47 -10.62 2.31
N GLN A 58 -3.68 -10.73 2.84
CA GLN A 58 -4.43 -9.60 3.38
C GLN A 58 -5.04 -9.96 4.73
N ASN A 59 -4.96 -9.06 5.70
CA ASN A 59 -5.44 -9.33 7.05
C ASN A 59 -6.98 -9.45 7.17
N THR A 60 -7.71 -9.16 6.09
CA THR A 60 -9.16 -9.32 5.96
C THR A 60 -9.56 -10.71 5.50
N GLN A 61 -8.61 -11.56 5.09
CA GLN A 61 -8.85 -12.95 4.68
C GLN A 61 -7.95 -13.89 5.48
N PRO A 62 -8.46 -15.08 5.87
CA PRO A 62 -7.68 -16.04 6.65
C PRO A 62 -6.57 -16.70 5.82
N ASN A 63 -6.84 -16.93 4.53
CA ASN A 63 -5.93 -17.63 3.63
C ASN A 63 -5.07 -16.64 2.85
N MET A 64 -3.86 -17.07 2.49
CA MET A 64 -2.97 -16.38 1.56
C MET A 64 -3.26 -16.88 0.14
N MET A 65 -3.32 -15.98 -0.83
CA MET A 65 -3.39 -16.37 -2.23
C MET A 65 -1.97 -16.60 -2.75
N ALA A 66 -1.73 -17.74 -3.39
CA ALA A 66 -0.50 -18.05 -4.10
C ALA A 66 -0.78 -18.22 -5.59
N SER A 67 0.05 -17.64 -6.45
CA SER A 67 -0.04 -17.84 -7.90
C SER A 67 1.31 -18.18 -8.51
N ILE A 68 1.30 -19.07 -9.51
CA ILE A 68 2.48 -19.41 -10.32
C ILE A 68 2.25 -18.88 -11.74
N ASN A 69 3.30 -18.31 -12.33
CA ASN A 69 3.34 -17.89 -13.74
C ASN A 69 2.17 -16.98 -14.15
N ASN A 70 1.98 -15.86 -13.46
CA ASN A 70 0.94 -14.88 -13.81
C ASN A 70 -0.48 -15.47 -13.88
N GLU A 71 -0.89 -16.22 -12.85
CA GLU A 71 -2.24 -16.78 -12.69
C GLU A 71 -2.56 -18.04 -13.51
N GLU A 72 -1.57 -18.70 -14.12
CA GLU A 72 -1.78 -20.05 -14.71
C GLU A 72 -2.32 -21.05 -13.67
N ALA A 73 -1.84 -20.95 -12.44
CA ALA A 73 -2.38 -21.67 -11.29
C ALA A 73 -2.48 -20.71 -10.11
N VAL A 74 -3.69 -20.58 -9.56
CA VAL A 74 -3.98 -19.79 -8.36
C VAL A 74 -4.57 -20.72 -7.31
N VAL A 75 -4.00 -20.68 -6.10
CA VAL A 75 -4.39 -21.54 -5.00
C VAL A 75 -4.46 -20.71 -3.73
N ASP A 76 -5.54 -20.89 -2.98
CA ASP A 76 -5.64 -20.39 -1.62
C ASP A 76 -4.93 -21.37 -0.68
N THR A 77 -4.03 -20.84 0.13
CA THR A 77 -3.12 -21.64 0.94
C THR A 77 -2.86 -21.00 2.30
N GLU A 78 -2.29 -21.78 3.20
CA GLU A 78 -1.91 -21.33 4.53
C GLU A 78 -0.62 -20.49 4.47
N THR A 79 -0.44 -19.64 5.48
CA THR A 79 0.75 -18.79 5.58
C THR A 79 2.05 -19.59 5.70
N ASP A 80 1.97 -20.82 6.22
CA ASP A 80 3.11 -21.70 6.42
C ASP A 80 3.73 -22.19 5.10
N LEU A 81 2.97 -22.16 3.99
CA LEU A 81 3.51 -22.52 2.68
C LEU A 81 4.70 -21.63 2.30
N GLU A 82 4.68 -20.34 2.66
CA GLU A 82 5.79 -19.44 2.38
C GLU A 82 7.08 -19.94 3.08
N ALA A 83 6.98 -20.34 4.35
CA ALA A 83 8.11 -20.85 5.10
C ALA A 83 8.66 -22.15 4.49
N ILE A 84 7.78 -23.03 4.00
CA ILE A 84 8.17 -24.25 3.28
C ILE A 84 8.93 -23.87 2.01
N ILE A 85 8.38 -22.97 1.19
CA ILE A 85 8.99 -22.51 -0.06
C ILE A 85 10.38 -21.92 0.17
N VAL A 86 10.55 -21.06 1.18
CA VAL A 86 11.84 -20.46 1.52
C VAL A 86 12.86 -21.54 1.92
N ARG A 87 12.44 -22.57 2.67
CA ARG A 87 13.31 -23.68 3.08
C ARG A 87 13.79 -24.54 1.90
N THR A 88 13.02 -24.64 0.81
CA THR A 88 13.44 -25.42 -0.37
C THR A 88 14.69 -24.85 -1.05
N LYS A 89 14.99 -23.55 -0.85
CA LYS A 89 16.05 -22.81 -1.55
C LYS A 89 15.95 -22.83 -3.09
N LEU A 90 14.83 -23.30 -3.65
CA LEU A 90 14.56 -23.29 -5.09
C LEU A 90 14.02 -21.94 -5.57
N TRP A 91 13.57 -21.10 -4.64
CA TRP A 91 12.94 -19.81 -4.91
C TRP A 91 13.75 -18.69 -4.27
N THR A 92 14.09 -17.69 -5.08
CA THR A 92 14.78 -16.48 -4.65
C THR A 92 13.78 -15.36 -4.50
N PHE A 93 13.76 -14.75 -3.32
CA PHE A 93 12.96 -13.55 -3.06
C PHE A 93 13.41 -12.39 -3.96
N ARG A 94 12.46 -11.66 -4.56
CA ARG A 94 12.73 -10.54 -5.48
C ARG A 94 12.12 -9.24 -5.02
N GLN A 95 10.88 -9.25 -4.57
CA GLN A 95 10.16 -8.03 -4.25
C GLN A 95 9.18 -8.26 -3.11
N HIS A 96 8.98 -7.22 -2.29
CA HIS A 96 7.92 -7.16 -1.31
C HIS A 96 7.30 -5.76 -1.37
N LEU A 97 6.01 -5.73 -1.68
CA LEU A 97 5.15 -4.56 -1.60
C LEU A 97 4.20 -4.74 -0.41
N CYS A 98 3.96 -3.66 0.32
CA CYS A 98 3.05 -3.64 1.44
C CYS A 98 2.11 -2.45 1.34
N ALA A 99 0.80 -2.69 1.44
CA ALA A 99 -0.18 -1.63 1.62
C ALA A 99 -0.56 -1.58 3.10
N GLU A 100 -0.29 -0.45 3.76
CA GLU A 100 -0.57 -0.25 5.19
C GLU A 100 -1.55 0.91 5.37
N GLY A 101 -2.62 0.66 6.10
CA GLY A 101 -3.70 1.61 6.23
C GLY A 101 -4.84 1.18 7.15
N ALA A 102 -6.04 1.66 6.83
CA ALA A 102 -7.24 1.42 7.63
C ALA A 102 -8.49 1.32 6.76
N ILE A 103 -9.46 0.56 7.24
CA ILE A 103 -10.80 0.44 6.67
C ILE A 103 -11.78 1.20 7.55
N TYR A 104 -12.67 1.93 6.89
CA TYR A 104 -13.72 2.75 7.46
C TYR A 104 -15.07 2.38 6.86
N GLU A 105 -16.14 2.69 7.59
CA GLU A 105 -17.52 2.62 7.11
C GLU A 105 -18.15 4.01 7.11
N VAL A 106 -18.81 4.36 6.01
CA VAL A 106 -19.48 5.65 5.79
C VAL A 106 -20.81 5.38 5.10
N GLY A 107 -21.91 5.30 5.85
CA GLY A 107 -23.22 4.97 5.28
C GLY A 107 -23.18 3.65 4.49
N ASP A 108 -23.51 3.70 3.20
CA ASP A 108 -23.50 2.54 2.31
C ASP A 108 -22.11 2.19 1.73
N PHE A 109 -21.06 2.86 2.19
CA PHE A 109 -19.69 2.67 1.71
C PHE A 109 -18.80 2.01 2.76
N VAL A 110 -17.99 1.05 2.32
CA VAL A 110 -16.81 0.58 3.05
C VAL A 110 -15.57 1.05 2.31
N ILE A 111 -14.69 1.78 2.99
CA ILE A 111 -13.57 2.49 2.37
C ILE A 111 -12.26 2.06 3.04
N GLY A 112 -11.40 1.38 2.30
CA GLY A 112 -10.00 1.13 2.66
C GLY A 112 -9.09 2.22 2.10
N VAL A 113 -8.29 2.86 2.94
CA VAL A 113 -7.23 3.79 2.51
C VAL A 113 -5.89 3.31 3.05
N ALA A 114 -4.87 3.26 2.19
CA ALA A 114 -3.56 2.75 2.54
C ALA A 114 -2.43 3.44 1.76
N ASN A 115 -1.26 3.51 2.39
CA ASN A 115 -0.01 3.80 1.69
C ASN A 115 0.57 2.50 1.15
N LEU A 116 0.90 2.50 -0.13
CA LEU A 116 1.68 1.45 -0.77
C LEU A 116 3.16 1.74 -0.59
N LEU A 117 3.88 0.78 -0.03
CA LEU A 117 5.29 0.86 0.32
C LEU A 117 6.05 -0.32 -0.31
N GLN A 118 7.29 -0.09 -0.70
CA GLN A 118 8.25 -1.14 -1.02
C GLN A 118 9.39 -1.04 -0.02
N LYS A 119 9.45 -1.97 0.93
CA LYS A 119 10.24 -1.82 2.16
C LYS A 119 9.82 -0.53 2.88
N THR A 120 10.63 0.52 2.83
CA THR A 120 10.36 1.84 3.43
C THR A 120 10.09 2.92 2.38
N THR A 121 10.23 2.61 1.09
CA THR A 121 10.04 3.59 0.01
C THR A 121 8.58 3.70 -0.33
N TRP A 122 8.04 4.92 -0.25
CA TRP A 122 6.67 5.20 -0.67
C TRP A 122 6.52 4.97 -2.18
N LYS A 123 5.45 4.29 -2.53
CA LYS A 123 5.20 3.77 -3.85
C LYS A 123 3.84 4.20 -4.40
N GLY A 124 2.90 4.59 -3.56
CA GLY A 124 1.60 5.08 -3.99
C GLY A 124 0.61 5.22 -2.84
N PHE A 125 -0.54 5.82 -3.13
CA PHE A 125 -1.71 5.88 -2.29
C PHE A 125 -2.79 4.97 -2.90
N LEU A 126 -3.36 4.08 -2.10
CA LEU A 126 -4.34 3.09 -2.52
C LEU A 126 -5.66 3.36 -1.81
N VAL A 127 -6.75 3.39 -2.58
CA VAL A 127 -8.12 3.51 -2.08
C VAL A 127 -8.91 2.34 -2.61
N HIS A 128 -9.61 1.64 -1.72
CA HIS A 128 -10.60 0.63 -2.06
C HIS A 128 -11.95 1.10 -1.54
N VAL A 129 -12.98 1.08 -2.38
CA VAL A 129 -14.34 1.45 -2.02
C VAL A 129 -15.25 0.29 -2.37
N VAL A 130 -16.16 -0.04 -1.46
CA VAL A 130 -17.27 -0.97 -1.68
C VAL A 130 -18.56 -0.19 -1.49
N PHE A 131 -19.37 -0.11 -2.54
CA PHE A 131 -20.68 0.51 -2.49
C PHE A 131 -21.75 -0.57 -2.38
N LYS A 132 -22.52 -0.52 -1.29
CA LYS A 132 -23.58 -1.48 -0.98
C LYS A 132 -24.96 -1.06 -1.53
N GLY A 133 -25.10 0.18 -2.00
CA GLY A 133 -26.39 0.77 -2.38
C GLY A 133 -26.92 0.38 -3.77
N SER A 134 -26.09 -0.23 -4.63
CA SER A 134 -26.50 -0.71 -5.95
C SER A 134 -25.60 -1.85 -6.43
N ASP A 135 -26.14 -2.70 -7.29
CA ASP A 135 -25.41 -3.73 -8.02
C ASP A 135 -25.24 -3.40 -9.52
N ASP A 136 -25.73 -2.24 -9.95
CA ASP A 136 -25.53 -1.73 -11.31
C ASP A 136 -24.24 -0.91 -11.38
N MET A 137 -23.27 -1.39 -12.16
CA MET A 137 -22.00 -0.72 -12.39
C MET A 137 -22.18 0.70 -12.94
N SER A 138 -23.14 0.90 -13.85
CA SER A 138 -23.36 2.19 -14.53
C SER A 138 -23.82 3.28 -13.57
N ILE A 139 -24.50 2.90 -12.48
CA ILE A 139 -24.97 3.78 -11.41
C ILE A 139 -23.90 3.91 -10.32
N ALA A 140 -23.33 2.80 -9.89
CA ALA A 140 -22.39 2.77 -8.77
C ALA A 140 -21.05 3.44 -9.09
N GLN A 141 -20.51 3.26 -10.30
CA GLN A 141 -19.22 3.82 -10.69
C GLN A 141 -19.14 5.35 -10.56
N PRO A 142 -20.08 6.16 -11.12
CA PRO A 142 -20.02 7.61 -10.93
C PRO A 142 -20.18 8.02 -9.47
N ILE A 143 -21.02 7.32 -8.69
CA ILE A 143 -21.18 7.60 -7.26
C ILE A 143 -19.87 7.36 -6.49
N ILE A 144 -19.19 6.24 -6.75
CA ILE A 144 -17.89 5.94 -6.14
C ILE A 144 -16.84 6.98 -6.55
N ARG A 145 -16.83 7.38 -7.83
CA ARG A 145 -15.92 8.42 -8.35
C ARG A 145 -16.13 9.75 -7.64
N ASP A 146 -17.37 10.24 -7.57
CA ASP A 146 -17.73 11.50 -6.93
C ASP A 146 -17.33 11.52 -5.44
N LEU A 147 -17.55 10.40 -4.73
CA LEU A 147 -17.09 10.23 -3.36
C LEU A 147 -15.56 10.34 -3.27
N CYS A 148 -14.83 9.66 -4.14
CA CYS A 148 -13.37 9.66 -4.13
C CYS A 148 -12.78 11.04 -4.48
N GLU A 149 -13.37 11.76 -5.43
CA GLU A 149 -12.97 13.12 -5.80
C GLU A 149 -13.20 14.09 -4.63
N SER A 150 -14.36 13.98 -3.96
CA SER A 150 -14.70 14.81 -2.80
C SER A 150 -13.77 14.58 -1.60
N CYS A 151 -13.50 13.32 -1.28
CA CYS A 151 -12.72 12.94 -0.11
C CYS A 151 -11.19 13.05 -0.35
N PHE A 152 -10.71 12.60 -1.51
CA PHE A 152 -9.30 12.31 -1.74
C PHE A 152 -8.68 13.12 -2.89
N PHE A 153 -9.34 13.16 -4.05
CA PHE A 153 -8.75 13.64 -5.30
C PHE A 153 -9.38 14.96 -5.78
N ARG A 154 -9.27 16.02 -4.96
CA ARG A 154 -9.81 17.34 -5.33
C ARG A 154 -9.09 18.01 -6.50
N ASP A 155 -7.83 17.63 -6.72
CA ASP A 155 -7.02 18.17 -7.80
C ASP A 155 -7.12 17.25 -9.03
N PRO A 156 -7.76 17.70 -10.13
CA PRO A 156 -7.96 16.89 -11.33
C PRO A 156 -6.65 16.62 -12.10
N THR A 157 -5.55 17.28 -11.74
CA THR A 157 -4.25 17.07 -12.39
C THR A 157 -3.53 15.82 -11.90
N VAL A 158 -4.00 15.23 -10.80
CA VAL A 158 -3.39 14.05 -10.21
C VAL A 158 -3.80 12.80 -11.00
N PRO A 159 -2.86 12.06 -11.61
CA PRO A 159 -3.19 10.85 -12.35
C PRO A 159 -3.62 9.74 -11.37
N VAL A 160 -4.85 9.25 -11.55
CA VAL A 160 -5.41 8.15 -10.77
C VAL A 160 -5.71 6.97 -11.69
N HIS A 161 -5.19 5.80 -11.34
CA HIS A 161 -5.57 4.54 -11.99
C HIS A 161 -6.78 3.95 -11.28
N GLU A 162 -7.84 3.67 -12.01
CA GLU A 162 -9.11 3.19 -11.46
C GLU A 162 -9.50 1.85 -12.08
N SER A 163 -10.02 0.94 -11.26
CA SER A 163 -10.62 -0.31 -11.70
C SER A 163 -11.90 -0.54 -10.91
N TYR A 164 -12.99 -0.88 -11.62
CA TYR A 164 -14.28 -1.16 -11.00
C TYR A 164 -14.73 -2.57 -11.35
N TYR A 165 -15.34 -3.27 -10.39
CA TYR A 165 -15.80 -4.64 -10.57
C TYR A 165 -16.92 -4.99 -9.59
N ILE A 166 -17.72 -5.99 -9.92
CA ILE A 166 -18.79 -6.50 -9.06
C ILE A 166 -18.27 -7.73 -8.33
N SER A 167 -18.52 -7.83 -7.03
CA SER A 167 -18.19 -9.02 -6.23
C SER A 167 -19.17 -9.17 -5.07
N GLU A 168 -19.32 -10.38 -4.56
CA GLU A 168 -20.06 -10.61 -3.31
C GLU A 168 -19.20 -10.38 -2.06
N GLN A 169 -17.88 -10.31 -2.24
CA GLN A 169 -16.95 -10.13 -1.13
C GLN A 169 -17.07 -8.72 -0.56
N GLN A 170 -16.94 -8.57 0.76
CA GLN A 170 -16.94 -7.25 1.40
C GLN A 170 -15.60 -6.51 1.29
N TYR A 171 -14.55 -7.17 0.78
CA TYR A 171 -13.19 -6.66 0.71
C TYR A 171 -12.62 -6.80 -0.69
N ALA A 172 -11.47 -6.16 -0.93
CA ALA A 172 -10.79 -6.23 -2.21
C ALA A 172 -10.41 -7.69 -2.54
N SER A 173 -10.69 -8.09 -3.78
CA SER A 173 -10.32 -9.41 -4.27
C SER A 173 -8.79 -9.52 -4.32
N PRO A 174 -8.19 -10.61 -3.79
CA PRO A 174 -6.76 -10.89 -3.92
C PRO A 174 -6.26 -10.80 -5.35
N LYS A 175 -7.05 -11.31 -6.31
CA LYS A 175 -6.70 -11.31 -7.74
C LYS A 175 -6.61 -9.89 -8.28
N THR A 176 -7.57 -9.04 -7.95
CA THR A 176 -7.56 -7.64 -8.39
C THR A 176 -6.37 -6.87 -7.80
N LEU A 177 -6.09 -7.06 -6.51
CA LEU A 177 -4.91 -6.46 -5.86
C LEU A 177 -3.59 -6.94 -6.50
N GLN A 178 -3.49 -8.24 -6.81
CA GLN A 178 -2.33 -8.80 -7.48
C GLN A 178 -2.14 -8.18 -8.87
N SER A 179 -3.20 -8.08 -9.68
CA SER A 179 -3.14 -7.42 -10.99
C SER A 179 -2.68 -5.97 -10.91
N LEU A 180 -3.14 -5.23 -9.89
CA LEU A 180 -2.69 -3.86 -9.64
C LEU A 180 -1.18 -3.80 -9.33
N PHE A 181 -0.68 -4.70 -8.48
CA PHE A 181 0.75 -4.76 -8.17
C PHE A 181 1.61 -5.14 -9.39
N LYS A 182 1.11 -6.05 -10.24
CA LYS A 182 1.77 -6.40 -11.52
C LYS A 182 1.83 -5.22 -12.48
N GLN A 183 0.71 -4.54 -12.70
CA GLN A 183 0.63 -3.40 -13.61
C GLN A 183 1.59 -2.28 -13.18
N ARG A 184 1.68 -2.04 -11.88
CA ARG A 184 2.62 -1.07 -11.30
C ARG A 184 4.09 -1.42 -11.60
N ASN A 185 4.46 -2.69 -11.45
CA ASN A 185 5.81 -3.13 -11.78
C ASN A 185 6.15 -2.94 -13.26
N THR A 186 5.17 -3.04 -14.16
CA THR A 186 5.34 -2.74 -15.59
C THR A 186 5.52 -1.24 -15.82
N MET A 187 4.72 -0.40 -15.15
CA MET A 187 4.81 1.06 -15.27
C MET A 187 6.17 1.62 -14.83
N GLU A 188 6.74 1.12 -13.72
CA GLU A 188 8.07 1.56 -13.26
C GLU A 188 9.21 1.19 -14.25
N ARG A 189 9.08 0.07 -14.98
CA ARG A 189 10.08 -0.29 -15.99
C ARG A 189 10.04 0.64 -17.19
N ASN A 190 8.84 1.02 -17.62
CA ASN A 190 8.66 1.87 -18.79
C ASN A 190 9.07 3.33 -18.53
N SER A 191 8.94 3.82 -17.30
CA SER A 191 9.45 5.15 -16.91
C SER A 191 10.98 5.19 -16.76
N SER A 192 11.62 4.02 -16.54
CA SER A 192 13.08 3.92 -16.41
C SER A 192 13.80 3.80 -17.77
N THR A 193 13.10 3.50 -18.86
CA THR A 193 13.69 3.33 -20.20
C THR A 193 13.68 4.58 -21.07
N THR A 194 13.13 5.71 -20.60
CA THR A 194 13.03 6.95 -21.39
C THR A 194 14.23 7.92 -21.23
N SER A 195 15.29 7.57 -20.50
CA SER A 195 16.42 8.49 -20.24
C SER A 195 17.72 8.23 -21.02
N LEU A 196 17.72 7.33 -22.01
CA LEU A 196 18.93 7.00 -22.79
C LEU A 196 18.71 7.21 -24.31
N HIS A 197 18.41 8.44 -24.72
CA HIS A 197 18.72 8.91 -26.08
C HIS A 197 18.73 10.45 -26.18
N ALA A 198 19.52 11.12 -25.34
CA ALA A 198 20.04 12.45 -25.69
C ALA A 198 21.33 12.22 -26.50
N SER A 199 21.16 11.89 -27.78
CA SER A 199 22.27 11.79 -28.73
C SER A 199 22.92 13.17 -28.86
N ALA A 200 24.22 13.20 -28.62
CA ALA A 200 25.10 14.34 -28.82
C ALA A 200 24.90 14.90 -30.23
N ASN A 201 24.46 16.16 -30.32
CA ASN A 201 24.57 16.95 -31.53
C ASN A 201 25.51 18.12 -31.20
N VAL A 202 26.81 17.84 -31.33
CA VAL A 202 27.88 18.84 -31.26
C VAL A 202 27.95 19.50 -32.64
N PRO A 203 27.63 20.81 -32.77
CA PRO A 203 27.82 21.50 -34.04
C PRO A 203 29.32 21.76 -34.30
N PRO A 204 29.75 21.72 -35.57
CA PRO A 204 31.16 21.88 -35.95
C PRO A 204 31.66 23.33 -35.78
N MET A 205 32.90 23.39 -35.33
CA MET A 205 33.73 24.55 -35.06
C MET A 205 34.00 25.38 -36.33
N VAL A 206 33.68 26.68 -36.30
CA VAL A 206 34.09 27.67 -37.32
C VAL A 206 35.17 28.57 -36.71
N PRO A 207 36.31 28.81 -37.38
CA PRO A 207 37.35 29.69 -36.87
C PRO A 207 36.98 31.17 -37.07
N ALA A 208 37.15 31.97 -36.01
CA ALA A 208 36.93 33.42 -36.00
C ALA A 208 38.15 34.19 -36.54
N PRO A 209 37.95 35.40 -37.12
CA PRO A 209 39.01 36.37 -37.34
C PRO A 209 39.22 37.30 -36.14
N THR A 210 40.45 37.82 -36.08
CA THR A 210 41.14 38.60 -35.02
C THR A 210 40.64 40.04 -34.80
N ALA A 211 40.95 40.57 -33.60
CA ALA A 211 40.88 41.96 -33.08
C ALA A 211 39.52 42.35 -32.43
N GLU A 212 39.42 43.00 -31.27
CA GLU A 212 40.30 43.92 -30.52
C GLU A 212 39.84 43.99 -29.03
N ILE A 213 40.74 44.38 -28.12
CA ILE A 213 40.53 44.48 -26.64
C ILE A 213 39.98 45.87 -26.28
N PRO A 214 39.07 46.02 -25.29
CA PRO A 214 39.46 46.65 -24.01
C PRO A 214 38.78 46.08 -22.74
N SER A 215 39.64 45.69 -21.79
CA SER A 215 39.68 46.01 -20.34
C SER A 215 38.41 46.38 -19.55
N GLY A 216 38.17 45.65 -18.44
CA GLY A 216 37.35 46.07 -17.28
C GLY A 216 36.62 44.88 -16.62
N SER A 217 37.24 44.15 -15.69
CA SER A 217 37.22 44.33 -14.21
C SER A 217 36.09 43.58 -13.48
N THR A 218 36.49 42.90 -12.39
CA THR A 218 35.74 42.35 -11.21
C THR A 218 34.91 41.07 -11.43
N THR A 219 35.34 39.88 -10.97
CA THR A 219 35.15 39.25 -9.62
C THR A 219 33.66 39.13 -9.24
N ASP A 220 33.05 37.99 -8.93
CA ASP A 220 33.50 36.79 -8.20
C ASP A 220 32.68 35.53 -8.56
N ALA A 221 33.22 34.41 -8.10
CA ALA A 221 32.80 33.03 -8.29
C ALA A 221 31.66 32.57 -7.36
N SER A 222 30.96 31.51 -7.81
CA SER A 222 30.47 30.37 -7.01
C SER A 222 29.36 30.65 -5.97
N SER A 223 28.47 29.76 -5.58
CA SER A 223 28.19 28.33 -5.81
C SER A 223 26.85 28.09 -5.09
N ALA A 224 25.90 27.41 -5.72
CA ALA A 224 25.53 26.03 -5.41
C ALA A 224 25.08 25.72 -3.96
N ALA A 225 23.86 25.18 -3.89
CA ALA A 225 23.45 24.03 -3.10
C ALA A 225 23.46 24.11 -1.56
N ALA A 226 22.25 24.00 -0.98
CA ALA A 226 21.83 22.95 -0.04
C ALA A 226 20.83 23.50 0.99
N ALA A 227 19.57 23.07 0.90
CA ALA A 227 18.59 23.24 1.96
C ALA A 227 17.95 21.88 2.26
N ALA A 228 18.62 21.11 3.11
CA ALA A 228 18.05 19.98 3.83
C ALA A 228 18.57 20.03 5.27
N ALA A 229 17.66 19.87 6.22
CA ALA A 229 17.84 19.76 7.67
C ALA A 229 17.98 21.07 8.47
N ALA A 230 16.90 21.46 9.16
CA ALA A 230 16.91 21.86 10.57
C ALA A 230 15.49 22.28 11.00
N VAL A 231 14.79 21.47 11.82
CA VAL A 231 14.04 21.95 13.00
C VAL A 231 13.91 20.78 13.98
N ALA A 232 14.85 20.70 14.92
CA ALA A 232 14.67 20.08 16.21
C ALA A 232 15.27 21.03 17.26
N SER A 233 14.61 21.10 18.42
CA SER A 233 14.94 21.90 19.61
C SER A 233 14.52 23.36 19.62
N ASN A 234 13.40 23.64 20.29
CA ASN A 234 13.45 24.27 21.61
C ASN A 234 12.05 24.43 22.17
N MET A 235 11.77 23.79 23.30
CA MET A 235 11.10 24.43 24.45
C MET A 235 11.16 23.48 25.65
N GLN A 236 12.16 23.72 26.49
CA GLN A 236 12.24 23.28 27.88
C GLN A 236 12.09 24.53 28.75
N GLN A 237 11.10 24.52 29.63
CA GLN A 237 10.94 25.24 30.91
C GLN A 237 9.45 25.09 31.26
N GLY A 238 8.99 24.54 32.38
CA GLY A 238 9.57 24.09 33.63
C GLY A 238 8.41 24.04 34.63
N LEU A 239 8.39 23.05 35.53
CA LEU A 239 7.80 23.01 36.88
C LEU A 239 7.31 21.59 37.26
N HIS A 240 8.05 20.97 38.17
CA HIS A 240 7.66 19.85 39.05
C HIS A 240 7.62 20.41 40.49
N PRO A 241 7.18 19.67 41.53
CA PRO A 241 6.16 18.62 41.60
C PRO A 241 5.19 18.85 42.81
N ALA A 242 4.07 18.13 42.84
CA ALA A 242 3.38 17.83 44.10
C ALA A 242 2.71 16.44 44.03
N ALA A 243 3.19 15.53 44.87
CA ALA A 243 2.51 14.35 45.37
C ALA A 243 2.57 14.47 46.92
N PRO A 244 1.63 13.96 47.72
CA PRO A 244 1.34 12.52 47.77
C PRO A 244 -0.14 12.14 48.06
N ASN A 245 -0.54 10.91 47.71
CA ASN A 245 -0.96 9.92 48.71
C ASN A 245 -1.36 8.59 48.09
N SER A 246 -1.01 7.55 48.86
CA SER A 246 -1.06 6.13 48.59
C SER A 246 -2.42 5.47 48.89
N ALA A 247 -2.55 4.25 48.33
CA ALA A 247 -3.17 3.05 48.90
C ALA A 247 -4.60 2.68 48.45
N ALA A 248 -4.67 1.59 47.65
CA ALA A 248 -5.52 0.39 47.79
C ALA A 248 -5.44 -0.39 46.45
N ALA A 249 -4.77 -1.54 46.33
CA ALA A 249 -5.07 -2.88 46.84
C ALA A 249 -6.19 -3.63 46.08
N ALA A 250 -5.97 -4.94 45.91
CA ALA A 250 -6.78 -6.00 45.24
C ALA A 250 -6.65 -6.06 43.70
N ALA A 251 -5.89 -6.97 43.07
CA ALA A 251 -5.85 -8.44 43.16
C ALA A 251 -7.17 -9.11 42.72
N TYR A 252 -7.24 -9.51 41.44
CA TYR A 252 -8.04 -10.65 41.00
C TYR A 252 -7.22 -11.47 39.99
N LYS A 253 -6.60 -12.54 40.51
CA LYS A 253 -6.29 -13.76 39.75
C LYS A 253 -7.60 -14.53 39.65
N THR A 254 -7.99 -14.92 38.46
CA THR A 254 -8.97 -15.98 38.27
C THR A 254 -8.37 -17.00 37.31
N GLU A 255 -7.92 -18.09 37.90
CA GLU A 255 -7.49 -19.31 37.23
C GLU A 255 -8.72 -20.01 36.65
N PHE A 256 -8.67 -20.37 35.37
CA PHE A 256 -9.63 -21.27 34.74
C PHE A 256 -9.12 -22.71 34.87
N PRO A 257 -9.86 -23.64 35.51
CA PRO A 257 -9.49 -25.04 35.52
C PRO A 257 -9.86 -25.70 34.18
N MET A 258 -8.89 -26.40 33.60
CA MET A 258 -9.09 -27.43 32.59
C MET A 258 -10.02 -28.51 33.13
N ILE A 259 -11.13 -28.78 32.43
CA ILE A 259 -11.86 -30.04 32.55
C ILE A 259 -11.54 -30.86 31.30
N LEU A 260 -10.70 -31.88 31.50
CA LEU A 260 -10.56 -33.02 30.62
C LEU A 260 -11.72 -33.98 30.91
N THR A 261 -12.61 -34.18 29.94
CA THR A 261 -13.45 -35.39 29.90
C THR A 261 -13.20 -36.09 28.57
N ASN A 262 -12.41 -37.14 28.67
CA ASN A 262 -12.20 -38.17 27.68
C ASN A 262 -13.37 -39.16 27.85
N THR A 263 -14.17 -39.40 26.81
CA THR A 263 -15.01 -40.59 26.73
C THR A 263 -14.99 -41.10 25.30
N ASP A 264 -14.29 -42.21 25.14
CA ASP A 264 -14.40 -43.17 24.05
C ASP A 264 -15.85 -43.56 23.81
N SER A 265 -16.27 -43.55 22.54
CA SER A 265 -17.18 -44.58 22.02
C SER A 265 -17.08 -44.62 20.50
N PHE A 266 -16.29 -45.58 20.05
CA PHE A 266 -16.31 -46.22 18.75
C PHE A 266 -17.72 -46.79 18.48
N VAL A 267 -18.35 -46.41 17.37
CA VAL A 267 -19.45 -47.20 16.78
C VAL A 267 -19.18 -47.34 15.30
N ASP A 268 -18.73 -48.55 14.97
CA ASP A 268 -18.64 -49.12 13.65
C ASP A 268 -20.03 -49.66 13.28
N LEU A 269 -20.57 -49.25 12.14
CA LEU A 269 -21.81 -49.80 11.58
C LEU A 269 -21.64 -49.97 10.06
N THR A 270 -20.87 -51.00 9.71
CA THR A 270 -21.15 -51.84 8.55
C THR A 270 -22.41 -52.68 8.78
N ASN A 271 -23.17 -52.93 7.71
CA ASN A 271 -24.41 -53.71 7.58
C ASN A 271 -25.74 -52.98 7.84
N MET A 272 -26.26 -52.30 6.82
CA MET A 272 -27.36 -52.80 5.97
C MET A 272 -27.58 -51.88 4.76
#